data_AF-A0A9X9F530-F1
#
_entry.id   AF-A0A9X9F530-F1
#
_cell.length_a   1.000
_cell.length_b   1.000
_cell.length_c   1.000
_cell.angle_alpha   90.00
_cell.angle_beta   90.00
_cell.angle_gamma   90.00
#
_symmetry.space_group_name_H-M   'P 1'
#
loop_
_entity.id
_entity.type
_entity.pdbx_description
1 polymer ?
#
loop_
_entity_poly.entity_id
_entity_poly.type
_entity_poly.pdbx_seq_one_letter_code
_entity_poly.pdbx_strand_id
1 'polypeptide(L)' 'NNNVLNQITHVDHPHFMAFVPGPNNYVSVLADFLASGFNVFPTAWIVGAGAEQIELTTINWLKSMLGFPDSTEGLFV' A
#
# COMPACT_ATOMS: atom_id res chain seq x y z
N ASN A 1 13.35 22.86 -14.73
CA ASN A 1 12.29 22.42 -15.67
C ASN A 1 11.01 22.34 -14.86
N ASN A 2 10.01 23.19 -15.13
CA ASN A 2 8.82 23.33 -14.28
C ASN A 2 7.64 22.45 -14.72
N ASN A 3 7.81 21.65 -15.78
CA ASN A 3 6.73 20.85 -16.38
C ASN A 3 6.92 19.33 -16.16
N VAL A 4 7.70 18.93 -15.16
CA VAL A 4 8.07 17.51 -14.95
C VAL A 4 6.86 16.60 -14.76
N LEU A 5 5.81 17.06 -14.06
CA LEU A 5 4.58 16.28 -13.85
C LEU A 5 3.67 16.25 -15.08
N ASN A 6 3.70 17.28 -15.92
CA ASN A 6 2.89 17.33 -17.14
C ASN A 6 3.46 16.45 -18.27
N GLN A 7 4.65 15.88 -18.07
CA GLN A 7 5.35 15.05 -19.05
C GLN A 7 5.38 13.56 -18.66
N ILE A 8 4.70 13.17 -17.58
CA ILE A 8 4.62 11.76 -17.17
C ILE A 8 3.59 11.00 -18.02
N THR A 9 3.77 9.69 -18.10
CA THR A 9 2.74 8.81 -18.63
C THR A 9 1.55 8.73 -17.68
N HIS A 10 0.35 9.07 -18.16
CA HIS A 10 -0.90 8.93 -17.42
C HIS A 10 -1.36 7.48 -17.40
N VAL A 11 -0.85 6.71 -16.42
CA VAL A 11 -1.19 5.29 -16.25
C VAL A 11 -2.62 5.07 -15.72
N ASP A 12 -3.26 6.13 -15.25
CA ASP A 12 -4.64 6.20 -14.77
C ASP A 12 -5.66 6.46 -15.90
N HIS A 13 -5.20 6.76 -17.12
CA HIS A 13 -6.08 7.05 -18.25
C HIS A 13 -6.79 5.77 -18.77
N PRO A 14 -8.10 5.79 -19.11
CA PRO A 14 -8.85 4.60 -19.51
C PRO A 14 -8.39 3.94 -20.82
N HIS A 15 -7.57 4.62 -21.62
CA HIS A 15 -6.94 4.04 -22.82
C HIS A 15 -5.49 3.61 -22.61
N PHE A 16 -4.97 3.65 -21.38
CA PHE A 16 -3.64 3.15 -21.07
C PHE A 16 -3.67 1.63 -20.84
N MET A 17 -3.23 0.86 -21.84
CA MET A 17 -3.31 -0.62 -21.85
C MET A 17 -1.94 -1.31 -21.97
N ALA A 18 -0.84 -0.58 -21.70
CA ALA A 18 0.52 -1.07 -21.93
C ALA A 18 1.09 -1.93 -20.79
N PHE A 19 0.57 -1.76 -19.57
CA PHE A 19 1.00 -2.49 -18.37
C PHE A 19 -0.22 -2.80 -17.49
N VAL A 20 -0.01 -3.45 -16.35
CA VAL A 20 -1.00 -3.53 -15.27
C VAL A 20 -0.66 -2.45 -14.24
N PRO A 21 -0.96 -1.17 -14.49
CA PRO A 21 -0.87 -0.19 -13.42
C PRO A 21 -1.97 -0.52 -12.41
N GLY A 22 -1.60 -0.63 -11.13
CA GLY A 22 -2.62 -0.60 -10.08
C GLY A 22 -3.27 0.78 -10.14
N PRO A 23 -4.59 0.91 -10.42
CA PRO A 23 -5.22 2.21 -10.35
C PRO A 23 -5.10 2.72 -8.91
N ASN A 24 -4.47 3.87 -8.74
CA ASN A 24 -4.46 4.55 -7.46
C ASN A 24 -5.90 4.96 -7.11
N ASN A 25 -6.19 5.04 -5.83
CA ASN A 25 -7.47 5.56 -5.36
C ASN A 25 -7.22 6.62 -4.29
N TYR A 26 -8.27 7.35 -3.94
CA TYR A 26 -8.17 8.40 -2.94
C TYR A 26 -7.62 7.90 -1.59
N VAL A 27 -7.98 6.68 -1.20
CA VAL A 27 -7.56 6.09 0.07
C VAL A 27 -6.06 5.76 0.05
N SER A 28 -5.52 5.23 -1.04
CA SER A 28 -4.09 4.92 -1.16
C SER A 28 -3.23 6.18 -1.09
N VAL A 29 -3.67 7.28 -1.70
CA VAL A 29 -2.97 8.57 -1.63
C VAL A 29 -2.92 9.12 -0.20
N LEU A 30 -4.04 9.01 0.55
CA LEU A 30 -4.05 9.41 1.96
C LEU A 30 -3.15 8.51 2.82
N ALA A 31 -3.12 7.20 2.55
CA ALA A 31 -2.25 6.27 3.25
C ALA A 31 -0.77 6.62 3.05
N ASP A 32 -0.36 6.92 1.81
CA ASP A 32 1.02 7.35 1.49
C ASP A 32 1.37 8.67 2.18
N PHE A 33 0.44 9.63 2.20
CA PHE A 33 0.62 10.90 2.91
C PHE A 33 0.81 10.69 4.42
N LEU A 34 -0.01 9.84 5.05
CA LEU A 34 0.11 9.53 6.47
C LEU A 34 1.41 8.76 6.75
N ALA A 35 1.73 7.73 5.98
CA ALA A 35 2.96 6.95 6.14
C ALA A 35 4.21 7.83 6.04
N SER A 36 4.23 8.74 5.06
CA SER A 36 5.32 9.72 4.89
C SER A 36 5.35 10.74 6.03
N GLY A 37 4.18 11.27 6.43
CA GLY A 37 4.08 12.28 7.48
C GLY A 37 4.47 11.78 8.87
N PHE A 38 4.17 10.52 9.17
CA PHE A 38 4.57 9.88 10.42
C PHE A 38 5.98 9.26 10.37
N ASN A 39 6.60 9.18 9.19
CA ASN A 39 7.89 8.53 8.98
C ASN A 39 7.94 7.15 9.65
N VAL A 40 6.95 6.31 9.33
CA VAL A 40 6.68 5.03 9.98
C VAL A 40 7.89 4.10 9.90
N PHE A 41 8.21 3.43 11.01
CA PHE A 41 9.29 2.43 11.10
C PHE A 41 8.75 1.09 11.66
N PRO A 42 8.17 0.23 10.80
CA PRO A 42 7.39 -0.95 11.21
C PRO A 42 8.27 -2.20 11.34
N THR A 43 9.44 -2.08 11.95
CA THR A 43 10.37 -3.22 12.14
C THR A 43 10.47 -3.69 13.58
N ALA A 44 9.91 -2.92 14.52
CA ALA A 44 9.90 -3.26 15.93
C ALA A 44 8.71 -2.59 16.62
N TRP A 45 7.93 -3.38 17.35
CA TRP A 45 6.70 -2.97 18.01
C TRP A 45 6.83 -1.64 18.78
N ILE A 46 7.93 -1.47 19.53
CA ILE A 46 8.19 -0.28 20.35
C ILE A 46 8.17 1.05 19.57
N VAL A 47 8.44 1.00 18.26
CA VAL A 47 8.54 2.17 17.36
C VAL A 47 7.53 2.12 16.21
N GLY A 48 6.90 0.96 15.98
CA GLY A 48 6.05 0.70 14.82
C GLY A 48 4.65 0.16 15.10
N ALA A 49 4.23 0.00 16.37
CA ALA A 49 3.02 -0.72 16.77
C ALA A 49 1.75 -0.40 15.95
N GLY A 50 1.51 0.87 15.62
CA GLY A 50 0.33 1.27 14.84
C GLY A 50 0.33 0.70 13.42
N ALA A 51 1.47 0.77 12.74
CA ALA A 51 1.61 0.24 11.38
C ALA A 51 1.70 -1.29 11.36
N GLU A 52 2.41 -1.89 12.32
CA GLU A 52 2.46 -3.35 12.48
C GLU A 52 1.07 -3.94 12.72
N GLN A 53 0.23 -3.29 13.53
CA GLN A 53 -1.16 -3.74 13.74
C GLN A 53 -2.01 -3.63 12.47
N ILE A 54 -1.82 -2.59 11.66
CA ILE A 54 -2.52 -2.44 10.37
C ILE A 54 -2.09 -3.56 9.41
N GLU A 55 -0.80 -3.86 9.35
CA GLU A 55 -0.26 -4.97 8.53
C GLU A 55 -0.85 -6.31 8.96
N LEU A 56 -0.79 -6.65 10.24
CA LEU A 56 -1.36 -7.89 10.79
C LEU A 56 -2.86 -8.01 10.50
N THR A 57 -3.61 -6.92 10.64
CA THR A 57 -5.05 -6.90 10.35
C THR A 57 -5.30 -7.18 8.87
N THR A 58 -4.51 -6.58 7.98
CA THR A 58 -4.65 -6.75 6.53
C THR A 58 -4.25 -8.15 6.10
N ILE A 59 -3.17 -8.72 6.64
CA ILE A 59 -2.75 -10.11 6.38
C ILE A 59 -3.83 -11.10 6.83
N ASN A 60 -4.42 -10.90 8.01
CA ASN A 60 -5.51 -11.77 8.48
C ASN A 60 -6.74 -11.71 7.57
N TRP A 61 -7.07 -10.52 7.04
CA TRP A 61 -8.12 -10.37 6.05
C TRP A 61 -7.79 -11.09 4.73
N LEU A 62 -6.58 -10.93 4.19
CA LEU A 62 -6.12 -11.63 2.99
C LEU A 62 -6.14 -13.16 3.19
N LYS A 63 -5.65 -13.64 4.34
CA LYS A 63 -5.66 -15.06 4.73
C LYS A 63 -7.08 -15.64 4.68
N SER A 64 -8.04 -14.92 5.27
CA SER A 64 -9.44 -15.32 5.27
C SER A 64 -10.03 -15.36 3.85
N MET A 65 -9.78 -14.33 3.04
CA MET A 65 -10.27 -14.29 1.65
C MET A 65 -9.72 -15.41 0.77
N LEU A 66 -8.46 -15.79 0.99
CA LEU A 66 -7.79 -16.84 0.22
C LEU A 66 -8.08 -18.25 0.76
N GLY A 67 -8.76 -18.38 1.90
CA GLY A 67 -9.10 -19.68 2.51
C GLY A 67 -7.90 -20.41 3.11
N PHE A 68 -6.90 -19.68 3.57
CA PHE A 68 -5.72 -20.26 4.22
C PHE A 68 -6.00 -20.68 5.67
N PRO A 69 -5.27 -21.68 6.20
CA PRO A 69 -5.39 -22.08 7.60
C PRO A 69 -5.06 -20.94 8.56
N ASP A 70 -5.69 -20.92 9.74
CA ASP A 70 -5.50 -19.87 10.76
C ASP A 70 -4.04 -19.71 11.20
N SER A 71 -3.25 -20.78 11.18
CA SER A 71 -1.82 -20.78 11.51
C SER A 71 -0.92 -20.15 10.44
N THR A 72 -1.49 -19.70 9.31
CA THR A 72 -0.73 -19.03 8.25
C THR A 72 -0.38 -17.62 8.69
N GLU A 73 0.86 -17.25 8.45
CA GLU A 73 1.41 -15.91 8.71
C GLU A 73 1.93 -15.29 7.41
N GLY A 74 2.17 -13.99 7.44
CA GLY A 74 2.68 -13.24 6.29
C GLY A 74 3.38 -11.95 6.74
N LEU A 75 3.90 -11.21 5.76
CA LEU A 75 4.44 -9.86 5.94
C LEU A 75 4.31 -9.08 4.63
N PHE A 76 4.32 -7.76 4.69
CA PHE A 76 4.44 -6.92 3.50
C PHE A 76 5.91 -6.69 3.12
N VAL A 77 6.20 -6.78 1.81
CA VAL A 77 7.55 -6.64 1.22
C VAL A 77 7.68 -5.37 0.40
#